data_AF-A0A3S1SYU9-F1
#
_entry.id   AF-A0A3S1SYU9-F1
#
_cell.length_a   1.000
_cell.length_b   1.000
_cell.length_c   1.000
_cell.angle_alpha   90.00
_cell.angle_beta   90.00
_cell.angle_gamma   90.00
#
_symmetry.space_group_name_H-M   'P 1'
#
loop_
_entity.id
_entity.type
_entity.pdbx_description
1 polymer ?
#
loop_
_entity_poly.entity_id
_entity_poly.type
_entity_poly.pdbx_seq_one_letter_code
_entity_poly.pdbx_strand_id
1 'polypeptide(L)'
;MPRAASPGAQFADIVKGQHKPAVGPAEGTATGDDWRLRAVQPDETAEGVVHERADQLAILNRELHEKSETTSRLVKLGELLQACVTFPEAFSVVGTAMTEFLGGLSGSVHLTSASRNLVEERAHWGDVRSSVNQFAPEDCWALRRGQEHVVGPGMLTPRCAHITE
;
A
#
# COMPACT_ATOMS: atom_id res chain seq x y z
N MET A 1 -24.57 -27.15 22.14
CA MET A 1 -24.60 -25.76 22.66
C MET A 1 -23.97 -25.75 24.03
N PRO A 2 -22.88 -24.99 24.23
CA PRO A 2 -23.02 -23.66 24.81
C PRO A 2 -22.33 -22.55 24.00
N ARG A 3 -22.70 -21.32 24.36
CA ARG A 3 -22.49 -20.04 23.67
C ARG A 3 -21.07 -19.52 23.80
N ALA A 4 -20.65 -18.81 22.75
CA ALA A 4 -19.47 -17.97 22.68
C ALA A 4 -19.47 -16.88 23.78
N ALA A 5 -18.31 -16.68 24.39
CA ALA A 5 -17.97 -15.51 25.20
C ALA A 5 -17.15 -14.55 24.33
N SER A 6 -17.60 -13.30 24.23
CA SER A 6 -16.87 -12.21 23.60
C SER A 6 -15.68 -11.77 24.46
N PRO A 7 -14.49 -11.48 23.91
CA PRO A 7 -13.44 -10.76 24.60
C PRO A 7 -13.54 -9.27 24.24
N GLY A 8 -14.19 -8.50 25.11
CA GLY A 8 -14.10 -7.04 25.13
C GLY A 8 -12.96 -6.60 26.04
N ALA A 9 -12.17 -5.65 25.54
CA ALA A 9 -11.40 -4.67 26.30
C ALA A 9 -10.39 -5.21 27.33
N GLN A 10 -9.13 -5.35 26.89
CA GLN A 10 -8.01 -5.44 27.81
C GLN A 10 -6.84 -4.58 27.35
N PHE A 11 -7.07 -3.29 27.11
CA PHE A 11 -6.01 -2.28 26.93
C PHE A 11 -6.49 -0.89 27.33
N ALA A 12 -6.76 -0.69 28.61
CA ALA A 12 -6.77 0.63 29.26
C ALA A 12 -7.05 0.40 30.74
N ASP A 13 -6.01 0.28 31.57
CA ASP A 13 -6.04 0.64 33.00
C ASP A 13 -4.67 0.32 33.63
N ILE A 14 -3.65 1.07 33.22
CA ILE A 14 -2.40 1.21 33.99
C ILE A 14 -2.10 2.70 34.17
N VAL A 15 -3.07 3.48 34.64
CA VAL A 15 -2.82 4.71 35.42
C VAL A 15 -4.05 4.96 36.27
N LYS A 16 -4.03 4.45 37.51
CA LYS A 16 -4.69 5.05 38.70
C LYS A 16 -4.43 4.13 39.90
N GLY A 17 -3.18 4.15 40.36
CA GLY A 17 -2.87 3.72 41.72
C GLY A 17 -3.46 4.73 42.70
N GLN A 18 -4.73 4.56 43.06
CA GLN A 18 -5.31 5.20 44.26
C GLN A 18 -5.37 4.17 45.37
N HIS A 19 -4.22 3.94 46.01
CA HIS A 19 -4.20 3.31 47.33
C HIS A 19 -4.55 4.40 48.34
N LYS A 20 -5.81 4.43 48.79
CA LYS A 20 -6.24 5.25 49.93
C LYS A 20 -5.75 4.56 51.21
N PRO A 21 -4.86 5.15 52.02
CA PRO A 21 -4.53 4.55 53.30
C PRO A 21 -5.70 4.80 54.27
N ALA A 22 -6.15 3.73 54.93
CA ALA A 22 -7.00 3.84 56.10
C ALA A 22 -6.15 4.30 57.28
N VAL A 23 -6.39 5.51 57.79
CA VAL A 23 -5.75 6.02 59.00
C VAL A 23 -6.70 5.78 60.17
N GLY A 24 -6.33 4.82 61.03
CA GLY A 24 -6.73 4.79 62.44
C GLY A 24 -5.81 5.70 63.25
N PRO A 25 -6.21 6.14 64.46
CA PRO A 25 -5.43 7.11 65.22
C PRO A 25 -4.21 6.41 65.83
N ALA A 26 -3.02 6.83 65.42
CA ALA A 26 -1.78 6.53 66.13
C ALA A 26 -1.05 7.83 66.38
N GLU A 27 -1.03 8.23 67.64
CA GLU A 27 -0.21 9.28 68.20
C GLU A 27 1.26 8.97 67.91
N GLY A 28 1.97 9.91 67.28
CA GLY A 28 3.37 9.75 66.93
C GLY A 28 3.93 11.07 66.44
N THR A 29 4.71 11.70 67.30
CA THR A 29 5.36 13.00 67.11
C THR A 29 6.15 13.08 65.81
N ALA A 30 5.87 14.11 65.01
CA ALA A 30 6.66 14.47 63.84
C ALA A 30 8.09 14.87 64.25
N THR A 31 9.04 13.98 64.00
CA THR A 31 10.45 14.37 63.77
C THR A 31 10.62 14.55 62.28
N GLY A 32 10.84 15.80 61.89
CA GLY A 32 10.97 16.20 60.50
C GLY A 32 12.24 15.67 59.87
N ASP A 33 12.08 14.83 58.86
CA ASP A 33 13.12 14.54 57.87
C ASP A 33 12.59 14.90 56.48
N ASP A 34 12.95 16.13 56.08
CA ASP A 34 13.48 16.48 54.77
C ASP A 34 13.08 15.57 53.58
N TRP A 35 11.83 15.68 53.11
CA TRP A 35 11.37 14.99 51.89
C TRP A 35 11.86 15.68 50.60
N ARG A 36 13.05 16.31 50.60
CA ARG A 36 13.59 17.10 49.48
C ARG A 36 13.26 16.44 48.15
N LEU A 37 12.32 17.05 47.44
CA LEU A 37 11.96 16.72 46.06
C LEU A 37 13.25 16.78 45.25
N ARG A 38 13.84 15.62 44.98
CA ARG A 38 14.90 15.52 44.01
C ARG A 38 14.25 15.83 42.66
N ALA A 39 14.45 17.05 42.18
CA ALA A 39 14.07 17.42 40.83
C ALA A 39 14.71 16.39 39.89
N VAL A 40 13.87 15.63 39.20
CA VAL A 40 14.30 14.80 38.07
C VAL A 40 14.79 15.79 37.02
N GLN A 41 16.10 15.89 36.86
CA GLN A 41 16.70 16.70 35.79
C GLN A 41 16.32 16.02 34.46
N PRO A 42 15.85 16.78 33.45
CA PRO A 42 15.58 16.20 32.13
C PRO A 42 16.87 15.60 31.57
N ASP A 43 16.82 14.31 31.25
CA ASP A 43 17.91 13.64 30.54
C ASP A 43 17.63 13.76 29.03
N GLU A 44 18.15 14.84 28.45
CA GLU A 44 18.02 15.15 27.02
C GLU A 44 18.56 14.01 26.13
N THR A 45 19.46 13.16 26.65
CA THR A 45 19.99 12.01 25.90
C THR A 45 19.03 10.83 25.88
N ALA A 46 18.35 10.54 26.99
CA ALA A 46 17.32 9.50 27.04
C ALA A 46 16.08 9.91 26.23
N GLU A 47 15.67 11.17 26.32
CA GLU A 47 14.54 11.70 25.53
C GLU A 47 14.87 11.74 24.03
N GLY A 48 16.10 12.10 23.66
CA GLY A 48 16.56 12.08 22.26
C GLY A 48 16.53 10.69 21.64
N VAL A 49 17.00 9.66 22.35
CA VAL A 49 16.96 8.26 21.88
C VAL A 49 15.52 7.77 21.73
N VAL A 50 14.62 8.13 22.65
CA VAL A 50 13.19 7.77 22.55
C VAL A 50 12.54 8.46 21.35
N HIS A 51 12.84 9.74 21.11
CA HIS A 51 12.30 10.48 19.98
C HIS A 51 12.79 9.90 18.64
N GLU A 52 14.09 9.61 18.52
CA GLU A 52 14.66 9.01 17.31
C GLU A 52 14.03 7.64 17.00
N ARG A 53 13.83 6.81 18.02
CA ARG A 53 13.15 5.51 17.86
C ARG A 53 11.68 5.67 17.47
N ALA A 54 10.98 6.66 18.03
CA ALA A 54 9.60 6.96 17.67
C ALA A 54 9.48 7.39 16.21
N ASP A 55 10.40 8.23 15.73
CA ASP A 55 10.45 8.68 14.33
C ASP A 55 10.76 7.50 13.38
N GLN A 56 11.71 6.65 13.73
CA GLN A 56 12.02 5.43 12.97
C GLN A 56 10.80 4.50 12.85
N LEU A 57 10.08 4.28 13.96
CA LEU A 57 8.85 3.48 13.96
C LEU A 57 7.77 4.12 13.09
N ALA A 58 7.61 5.44 13.14
CA ALA A 58 6.62 6.15 12.33
C ALA A 58 6.90 6.00 10.83
N ILE A 59 8.17 6.07 10.40
CA ILE A 59 8.56 5.86 9.00
C ILE A 59 8.27 4.41 8.57
N LEU A 60 8.75 3.42 9.34
CA LEU A 60 8.55 2.01 9.00
C LEU A 60 7.06 1.63 9.00
N ASN A 61 6.29 2.15 9.94
CA ASN A 61 4.85 1.93 10.00
C ASN A 61 4.16 2.51 8.76
N ARG A 62 4.53 3.71 8.31
CA ARG A 62 4.03 4.31 7.06
C ARG A 62 4.35 3.45 5.85
N GLU A 63 5.60 3.01 5.69
CA GLU A 63 5.99 2.15 4.57
C GLU A 63 5.23 0.82 4.57
N LEU A 64 5.03 0.22 5.75
CA LEU A 64 4.23 -0.99 5.90
C LEU A 64 2.77 -0.75 5.52
N HIS A 65 2.18 0.37 5.94
CA HIS A 65 0.82 0.74 5.55
C HIS A 65 0.70 0.94 4.03
N GLU A 66 1.62 1.66 3.40
CA GLU A 66 1.62 1.89 1.95
C GLU A 66 1.74 0.56 1.17
N LYS A 67 2.60 -0.34 1.63
CA LYS A 67 2.71 -1.71 1.07
C LYS A 67 1.44 -2.51 1.26
N SER A 68 0.85 -2.48 2.46
CA SER A 68 -0.40 -3.18 2.79
C SER A 68 -1.56 -2.71 1.93
N GLU A 69 -1.70 -1.39 1.74
CA GLU A 69 -2.71 -0.78 0.87
C GLU A 69 -2.53 -1.24 -0.59
N THR A 70 -1.28 -1.19 -1.09
CA THR A 70 -0.96 -1.65 -2.45
C THR A 70 -1.30 -3.13 -2.64
N THR A 71 -0.91 -3.98 -1.70
CA THR A 71 -1.24 -5.42 -1.73
C THR A 71 -2.76 -5.64 -1.69
N SER A 72 -3.49 -4.91 -0.85
CA SER A 72 -4.95 -5.03 -0.73
C SER A 72 -5.66 -4.68 -2.05
N ARG A 73 -5.20 -3.63 -2.75
CA ARG A 73 -5.72 -3.27 -4.07
C ARG A 73 -5.43 -4.36 -5.11
N LEU A 74 -4.23 -4.94 -5.11
CA LEU A 74 -3.87 -6.02 -6.04
C LEU A 74 -4.72 -7.27 -5.81
N VAL A 75 -4.95 -7.64 -4.55
CA VAL A 75 -5.87 -8.73 -4.18
C VAL A 75 -7.26 -8.43 -4.72
N LYS A 76 -7.76 -7.20 -4.54
CA LYS A 76 -9.08 -6.82 -5.01
C LYS A 76 -9.22 -6.90 -6.53
N LEU A 77 -8.21 -6.46 -7.28
CA LEU A 77 -8.16 -6.62 -8.73
C LEU A 77 -8.24 -8.10 -9.12
N GLY A 78 -7.47 -8.95 -8.44
CA GLY A 78 -7.52 -10.40 -8.63
C GLY A 78 -8.92 -10.98 -8.43
N GLU A 79 -9.60 -10.61 -7.34
CA GLU A 79 -10.98 -11.03 -7.08
C GLU A 79 -11.95 -10.62 -8.21
N LEU A 80 -11.86 -9.37 -8.68
CA LEU A 80 -12.73 -8.86 -9.75
C LEU A 80 -12.49 -9.61 -11.06
N LEU A 81 -11.22 -9.86 -11.41
CA LEU A 81 -10.87 -10.61 -12.63
C LEU A 81 -11.33 -12.06 -12.56
N GLN A 82 -11.25 -12.71 -11.39
CA GLN A 82 -11.75 -14.09 -11.21
C GLN A 82 -13.28 -14.17 -11.29
N ALA A 83 -13.99 -13.08 -10.97
CA ALA A 83 -15.45 -13.00 -11.08
C ALA A 83 -15.95 -12.69 -12.50
N CYS A 84 -15.07 -12.25 -13.41
CA CYS A 84 -15.45 -11.96 -14.80
C CYS A 84 -15.80 -13.25 -15.55
N VAL A 85 -16.91 -13.23 -16.26
CA VAL A 85 -17.40 -14.33 -17.10
C VAL A 85 -16.98 -14.12 -18.56
N THR A 86 -16.81 -12.86 -18.97
CA THR A 86 -16.51 -12.52 -20.36
C THR A 86 -15.25 -11.67 -20.49
N PHE A 87 -14.61 -11.74 -21.65
CA PHE A 87 -13.46 -10.89 -21.97
C PHE A 87 -13.77 -9.38 -21.86
N PRO A 88 -14.91 -8.85 -22.37
CA PRO A 88 -15.26 -7.44 -22.19
C PRO A 88 -15.33 -7.00 -20.73
N GLU A 89 -15.87 -7.83 -19.83
CA GLU A 89 -15.87 -7.53 -18.38
C GLU A 89 -14.45 -7.42 -17.85
N ALA A 90 -13.58 -8.37 -18.17
CA ALA A 90 -12.18 -8.36 -17.73
C ALA A 90 -11.44 -7.12 -18.24
N PHE A 91 -11.62 -6.75 -19.51
CA PHE A 91 -11.00 -5.55 -20.08
C PHE A 91 -11.51 -4.26 -19.44
N SER A 92 -12.80 -4.18 -19.13
CA SER A 92 -13.36 -3.06 -18.37
C SER A 92 -12.75 -2.95 -16.97
N VAL A 93 -12.60 -4.08 -16.26
CA VAL A 93 -11.95 -4.11 -14.94
C VAL A 93 -10.50 -3.65 -15.03
N VAL A 94 -9.74 -4.14 -16.02
CA VAL A 94 -8.33 -3.75 -16.21
C VAL A 94 -8.20 -2.27 -16.51
N GLY A 95 -9.02 -1.70 -17.41
CA GLY A 95 -8.96 -0.28 -17.75
C GLY A 95 -9.15 0.63 -16.53
N THR A 96 -10.16 0.34 -15.71
CA THR A 96 -10.40 1.07 -14.46
C THR A 96 -9.26 0.89 -13.46
N ALA A 97 -8.83 -0.35 -13.22
CA ALA A 97 -7.79 -0.64 -12.24
C ALA A 97 -6.44 -0.03 -12.61
N MET A 98 -6.03 -0.12 -13.89
CA MET A 98 -4.75 0.46 -14.33
C MET A 98 -4.71 1.97 -14.17
N THR A 99 -5.84 2.67 -14.31
CA THR A 99 -5.93 4.10 -14.03
C THR A 99 -5.62 4.41 -12.56
N GLU A 100 -6.08 3.57 -11.63
CA GLU A 100 -5.80 3.72 -10.19
C GLU A 100 -4.35 3.35 -9.82
N PHE A 101 -3.80 2.29 -10.43
CA PHE A 101 -2.45 1.80 -10.11
C PHE A 101 -1.33 2.62 -10.75
N LEU A 102 -1.53 3.07 -12.00
CA LEU A 102 -0.50 3.68 -12.83
C LEU A 102 -0.74 5.17 -13.03
N GLY A 103 -1.32 5.85 -12.04
CA GLY A 103 -1.71 7.26 -12.12
C GLY A 103 -0.65 8.14 -12.80
N GLY A 104 -1.05 8.88 -13.84
CA GLY A 104 -0.17 9.71 -14.65
C GLY A 104 0.50 8.99 -15.83
N LEU A 105 0.36 7.67 -15.96
CA LEU A 105 0.79 6.90 -17.12
C LEU A 105 -0.41 6.56 -18.00
N SER A 106 -0.14 6.42 -19.30
CA SER A 106 -1.13 5.92 -20.27
C SER A 106 -0.67 4.60 -20.87
N GLY A 107 -1.61 3.75 -21.24
CA GLY A 107 -1.30 2.46 -21.84
C GLY A 107 -2.55 1.74 -22.33
N SER A 108 -2.36 0.58 -22.95
CA SER A 108 -3.46 -0.22 -23.48
C SER A 108 -3.19 -1.72 -23.45
N VAL A 109 -4.27 -2.49 -23.37
CA VAL A 109 -4.27 -3.95 -23.51
C VAL A 109 -4.81 -4.30 -24.88
N HIS A 110 -4.10 -5.18 -25.57
CA HIS A 110 -4.50 -5.69 -26.86
C HIS A 110 -4.74 -7.20 -26.81
N LEU A 111 -5.63 -7.67 -27.68
CA LEU A 111 -5.92 -9.08 -27.86
C LEU A 111 -5.64 -9.48 -29.32
N THR A 112 -4.82 -10.51 -29.48
CA THR A 112 -4.57 -11.13 -30.78
C THR A 112 -5.77 -11.99 -31.17
N SER A 113 -6.24 -11.85 -32.42
CA SER A 113 -7.30 -12.66 -32.99
C SER A 113 -6.93 -14.15 -33.02
N ALA A 114 -7.94 -15.03 -33.09
CA ALA A 114 -7.73 -16.48 -33.16
C ALA A 114 -6.89 -16.90 -34.39
N SER A 115 -7.01 -16.17 -35.49
CA SER A 115 -6.20 -16.34 -36.70
C SER A 115 -4.76 -15.85 -36.57
N ARG A 116 -4.41 -15.17 -35.47
CA ARG A 116 -3.08 -14.62 -35.19
C ARG A 116 -2.55 -13.67 -36.26
N ASN A 117 -3.45 -12.97 -36.94
CA ASN A 117 -3.13 -12.02 -38.00
C ASN A 117 -3.54 -10.58 -37.68
N LEU A 118 -4.23 -10.38 -36.56
CA LEU A 118 -4.75 -9.08 -36.16
C LEU A 118 -4.62 -8.93 -34.65
N VAL A 119 -4.23 -7.75 -34.20
CA VAL A 119 -4.15 -7.36 -32.81
C VAL A 119 -5.10 -6.19 -32.63
N GLU A 120 -6.06 -6.31 -31.72
CA GLU A 120 -7.09 -5.30 -31.46
C GLU A 120 -6.95 -4.75 -30.04
N GLU A 121 -7.03 -3.42 -29.89
CA GLU A 121 -7.15 -2.77 -28.59
C GLU A 121 -8.46 -3.22 -27.92
N ARG A 122 -8.36 -3.58 -26.64
CA ARG A 122 -9.50 -4.00 -25.82
C ARG A 122 -9.71 -3.15 -24.58
N ALA A 123 -8.63 -2.56 -24.05
CA ALA A 123 -8.69 -1.61 -22.96
C ALA A 123 -7.60 -0.55 -23.14
N HIS A 124 -7.86 0.66 -22.65
CA HIS A 124 -6.94 1.78 -22.63
C HIS A 124 -7.13 2.55 -21.31
N TRP A 125 -6.05 3.13 -20.80
CA TRP A 125 -6.06 4.02 -19.65
C TRP A 125 -5.12 5.21 -19.86
N GLY A 126 -5.35 6.27 -19.10
CA GLY A 126 -4.63 7.53 -19.21
C GLY A 126 -5.10 8.41 -20.37
N ASP A 127 -4.48 9.56 -20.56
CA ASP A 127 -4.91 10.57 -21.52
C ASP A 127 -4.34 10.34 -22.93
N VAL A 128 -3.21 9.65 -23.02
CA VAL A 128 -2.41 9.50 -24.24
C VAL A 128 -2.73 8.16 -24.91
N ARG A 129 -3.09 8.19 -26.19
CA ARG A 129 -3.34 6.99 -27.01
C ARG A 129 -2.21 6.83 -28.02
N SER A 130 -1.12 6.24 -27.55
CA SER A 130 0.12 6.10 -28.33
C SER A 130 0.11 4.96 -29.35
N SER A 131 -0.87 4.05 -29.29
CA SER A 131 -1.01 2.91 -30.22
C SER A 131 -2.24 3.06 -31.10
N VAL A 132 -2.17 2.59 -32.34
CA VAL A 132 -3.36 2.39 -33.17
C VAL A 132 -4.27 1.30 -32.58
N ASN A 133 -5.58 1.41 -32.81
CA ASN A 133 -6.56 0.46 -32.28
C ASN A 133 -6.43 -0.96 -32.87
N GLN A 134 -5.88 -1.08 -34.08
CA GLN A 134 -5.72 -2.36 -34.77
C GLN A 134 -4.42 -2.35 -35.58
N PHE A 135 -3.64 -3.42 -35.46
CA PHE A 135 -2.38 -3.58 -36.20
C PHE A 135 -2.07 -5.06 -36.46
N ALA A 136 -1.12 -5.32 -37.38
CA ALA A 136 -0.68 -6.67 -37.66
C ALA A 136 0.43 -7.09 -36.67
N PRO A 137 0.50 -8.34 -36.21
CA PRO A 137 1.51 -8.77 -35.21
C PRO A 137 2.95 -8.41 -35.59
N GLU A 138 3.27 -8.35 -36.89
CA GLU A 138 4.54 -7.90 -37.42
C GLU A 138 4.88 -6.44 -37.03
N ASP A 139 3.90 -5.56 -36.83
CA ASP A 139 4.11 -4.15 -36.46
C ASP A 139 4.60 -3.99 -35.01
N CYS A 140 4.59 -5.07 -34.22
CA CYS A 140 5.04 -5.09 -32.84
C CYS A 140 6.29 -5.97 -32.67
N TRP A 141 7.40 -5.36 -32.24
CA TRP A 141 8.64 -6.08 -31.97
C TRP A 141 8.51 -7.12 -30.84
N ALA A 142 7.71 -6.82 -29.81
CA ALA A 142 7.49 -7.74 -28.70
C ALA A 142 6.80 -9.03 -29.18
N LEU A 143 5.78 -8.90 -30.02
CA LEU A 143 5.08 -10.04 -30.60
C LEU A 143 5.96 -10.80 -31.60
N ARG A 144 6.68 -10.08 -32.47
CA ARG A 144 7.59 -10.69 -33.46
C ARG A 144 8.69 -11.53 -32.79
N ARG A 145 9.20 -11.09 -31.64
CA ARG A 145 10.27 -11.76 -30.89
C ARG A 145 9.75 -12.70 -29.80
N GLY A 146 8.47 -12.60 -29.44
CA GLY A 146 7.88 -13.30 -28.29
C GLY A 146 8.52 -12.92 -26.96
N GLN A 147 9.04 -11.69 -26.83
CA GLN A 147 9.79 -11.19 -25.66
C GLN A 147 9.41 -9.74 -25.37
N GLU A 148 9.67 -9.26 -24.16
CA GLU A 148 9.48 -7.84 -23.84
C GLU A 148 10.32 -6.95 -24.78
N HIS A 149 9.72 -5.86 -25.24
CA HIS A 149 10.37 -4.87 -26.09
C HIS A 149 10.19 -3.47 -25.52
N VAL A 150 11.24 -2.97 -24.86
CA VAL A 150 11.25 -1.66 -24.22
C VAL A 150 11.96 -0.65 -25.13
N VAL A 151 11.34 0.52 -25.30
CA VAL A 151 11.90 1.64 -26.08
C VAL A 151 12.04 2.84 -25.16
N GLY A 152 13.20 3.50 -25.22
CA GLY A 152 13.49 4.68 -24.42
C GLY A 152 14.65 5.50 -24.98
N PRO A 153 14.84 6.75 -24.49
CA PRO A 153 15.94 7.60 -24.91
C PRO A 153 17.30 6.92 -24.71
N GLY A 154 18.15 6.95 -25.74
CA GLY A 154 19.49 6.35 -25.69
C GLY A 154 19.55 4.83 -25.85
N MET A 155 18.41 4.14 -26.04
CA MET A 155 18.38 2.71 -26.34
C MET A 155 18.53 2.46 -27.85
N LEU A 156 19.19 1.36 -28.21
CA LEU A 156 19.28 0.88 -29.61
C LEU A 156 18.02 0.13 -30.05
N THR A 157 16.93 0.20 -29.28
CA THR A 157 15.69 -0.51 -29.57
C THR A 157 14.80 0.33 -30.50
N PRO A 158 14.43 -0.19 -31.68
CA PRO A 158 13.57 0.55 -32.61
C PRO A 158 12.15 0.71 -32.06
N ARG A 159 11.50 1.83 -32.36
CA ARG A 159 10.07 2.01 -32.12
C ARG A 159 9.25 0.99 -32.91
N CYS A 160 8.15 0.52 -32.32
CA CYS A 160 7.18 -0.32 -33.02
C CYS A 160 6.39 0.51 -34.03
N ALA A 161 6.00 -0.11 -35.15
CA ALA A 161 5.28 0.60 -36.22
C ALA A 161 3.83 0.95 -35.86
N HIS A 162 3.24 0.21 -34.91
CA HIS A 162 1.89 0.48 -34.40
C HIS A 162 1.82 1.67 -33.42
N ILE A 163 2.97 2.23 -33.01
CA ILE A 163 3.04 3.36 -32.09
C ILE A 163 3.05 4.66 -32.91
N THR A 164 2.06 5.52 -32.68
CA THR A 164 1.83 6.78 -33.42
C THR A 164 2.33 8.03 -32.69
N GLU A 165 2.80 7.89 -31.44
CA GLU A 165 3.22 9.00 -30.57
C GLU A 165 4.60 8.79 -29.94
#